data_AF-A0A3D1M9D6-F1
#
_entry.id   AF-A0A3D1M9D6-F1
#
_cell.length_a   1.000
_cell.length_b   1.000
_cell.length_c   1.000
_cell.angle_alpha   90.00
_cell.angle_beta   90.00
_cell.angle_gamma   90.00
#
_symmetry.space_group_name_H-M   'P 1'
#
loop_
_entity.id
_entity.type
_entity.pdbx_description
1 polymer ?
#
loop_
_entity_poly.entity_id
_entity_poly.type
_entity_poly.pdbx_seq_one_letter_code
_entity_poly.pdbx_strand_id
1 'polypeptide(L)'
;MAGCGGSKASSASSASSAASSETASAGSSAETAKAPTEETASASSSETVAAASTSTSENPDQAAADKVAALIDKIYVQERTDTTDEDCKAAKEAWDALTDAQKALVQGENADPDYFGRDTGDASADDPLNADDIGENEILVCSFGTSFNNSRAQDIGGIEKAEQAAYPDWSVRRAFTAQIIINHVEARDGEYIDNMDQALQRAVDNGVKNLIIQPTHLMHGAEYDELSEAVEGYKDKFESVKIAEPLLGEVGDDATVINEDKQKVAEDITAEAVKTAGYDSLDAAASDGTAFVFMGHGTSHEANVTYDQMQTQMENLGYKNVFIGTVEGKPADTECQAVIQKVKDAGYKKVVLRPLMVVAGDHANNDMAGDDSDSWKSQFTDSGNFESVDCQIAGMGEIPDIQQIYVAHTKAAMDS
;
A
#
# COMPACT_ATOMS: atom_id res chain seq x y z
N MET A 1 -31.12 -6.63 -61.96
CA MET A 1 -32.50 -6.58 -61.42
C MET A 1 -32.69 -7.79 -60.52
N ALA A 2 -33.50 -7.66 -59.46
CA ALA A 2 -33.73 -8.74 -58.50
C ALA A 2 -34.48 -9.93 -59.11
N GLY A 3 -34.26 -11.14 -58.56
CA GLY A 3 -34.93 -12.38 -58.96
C GLY A 3 -34.83 -13.43 -57.84
N CYS A 4 -35.93 -14.16 -57.60
CA CYS A 4 -36.17 -14.94 -56.38
C CYS A 4 -35.75 -16.43 -56.45
N GLY A 5 -35.65 -17.06 -55.27
CA GLY A 5 -35.81 -18.52 -55.06
C GLY A 5 -34.50 -19.31 -54.88
N GLY A 6 -34.43 -20.33 -54.01
CA GLY A 6 -35.38 -20.83 -53.01
C GLY A 6 -35.10 -22.28 -52.56
N SER A 7 -35.63 -22.68 -51.39
CA SER A 7 -35.67 -24.07 -50.86
C SER A 7 -34.32 -24.71 -50.43
N LYS A 8 -34.25 -25.64 -49.45
CA LYS A 8 -35.24 -26.59 -48.90
C LYS A 8 -34.86 -27.04 -47.45
N ALA A 9 -35.87 -27.35 -46.62
CA ALA A 9 -36.08 -28.46 -45.64
C ALA A 9 -34.84 -29.16 -44.96
N SER A 10 -34.85 -29.73 -43.75
CA SER A 10 -35.89 -30.22 -42.79
C SER A 10 -35.18 -30.64 -41.46
N SER A 11 -35.75 -30.89 -40.26
CA SER A 11 -37.11 -30.80 -39.66
C SER A 11 -37.03 -30.89 -38.11
N ALA A 12 -38.19 -30.74 -37.43
CA ALA A 12 -38.69 -31.27 -36.13
C ALA A 12 -37.81 -32.27 -35.30
N SER A 13 -37.93 -32.41 -33.97
CA SER A 13 -39.02 -32.04 -33.03
C SER A 13 -38.57 -32.14 -31.54
N SER A 14 -39.36 -31.52 -30.63
CA SER A 14 -39.73 -31.94 -29.23
C SER A 14 -38.96 -33.06 -28.47
N ALA A 15 -38.89 -33.10 -27.13
CA ALA A 15 -39.20 -32.17 -26.03
C ALA A 15 -38.85 -32.86 -24.69
N SER A 16 -38.77 -32.07 -23.60
CA SER A 16 -39.09 -32.39 -22.20
C SER A 16 -39.16 -33.87 -21.73
N SER A 17 -38.40 -34.19 -20.68
CA SER A 17 -39.00 -34.78 -19.47
C SER A 17 -38.11 -34.61 -18.23
N ALA A 18 -38.66 -34.03 -17.17
CA ALA A 18 -38.21 -34.30 -15.80
C ALA A 18 -38.88 -35.59 -15.30
N ALA A 19 -38.16 -36.41 -14.52
CA ALA A 19 -38.76 -37.43 -13.67
C ALA A 19 -37.81 -37.82 -12.52
N SER A 20 -38.32 -37.76 -11.29
CA SER A 20 -37.70 -38.22 -10.05
C SER A 20 -38.03 -39.69 -9.77
N SER A 21 -37.19 -40.41 -9.01
CA SER A 21 -37.56 -41.14 -7.77
C SER A 21 -36.52 -42.20 -7.32
N GLU A 22 -36.09 -42.11 -6.06
CA GLU A 22 -35.96 -43.23 -5.07
C GLU A 22 -35.04 -44.46 -5.35
N THR A 23 -34.37 -45.13 -4.40
CA THR A 23 -34.57 -45.26 -2.93
C THR A 23 -33.30 -45.73 -2.16
N ALA A 24 -33.23 -45.42 -0.85
CA ALA A 24 -32.62 -46.17 0.29
C ALA A 24 -31.13 -46.67 0.22
N SER A 25 -30.28 -46.44 1.24
CA SER A 25 -30.41 -47.04 2.59
C SER A 25 -29.47 -46.43 3.65
N ALA A 26 -29.90 -46.54 4.92
CA ALA A 26 -29.36 -46.03 6.19
C ALA A 26 -27.86 -46.24 6.53
N GLY A 27 -27.33 -45.33 7.37
CA GLY A 27 -26.09 -45.49 8.15
C GLY A 27 -25.88 -44.38 9.20
N SER A 28 -26.01 -44.73 10.48
CA SER A 28 -25.64 -43.93 11.67
C SER A 28 -24.17 -43.43 11.58
N SER A 29 -23.74 -42.29 12.14
CA SER A 29 -23.95 -41.82 13.53
C SER A 29 -23.63 -40.34 13.72
N ALA A 30 -24.19 -39.72 14.77
CA ALA A 30 -23.77 -38.41 15.23
C ALA A 30 -22.56 -38.51 16.18
N GLU A 31 -21.61 -37.58 16.08
CA GLU A 31 -20.52 -37.44 17.04
C GLU A 31 -20.40 -35.98 17.50
N THR A 32 -20.89 -35.71 18.71
CA THR A 32 -20.73 -34.43 19.42
C THR A 32 -19.37 -34.38 20.09
N ALA A 33 -18.48 -33.50 19.65
CA ALA A 33 -17.23 -33.22 20.35
C ALA A 33 -17.52 -32.56 21.71
N LYS A 34 -16.96 -33.13 22.78
CA LYS A 34 -17.21 -32.77 24.18
C LYS A 34 -15.96 -32.12 24.77
N ALA A 35 -16.14 -31.07 25.56
CA ALA A 35 -15.05 -30.43 26.30
C ALA A 35 -14.39 -31.39 27.33
N PRO A 36 -13.08 -31.26 27.58
CA PRO A 36 -12.41 -31.90 28.71
C PRO A 36 -12.34 -30.95 29.91
N THR A 37 -12.97 -31.34 31.02
CA THR A 37 -12.67 -30.83 32.37
C THR A 37 -11.71 -31.78 33.08
N GLU A 38 -10.76 -31.17 33.80
CA GLU A 38 -9.97 -31.65 34.95
C GLU A 38 -10.11 -33.12 35.42
N GLU A 39 -8.96 -33.74 35.72
CA GLU A 39 -8.84 -34.71 36.81
C GLU A 39 -7.57 -34.44 37.64
N THR A 40 -7.70 -34.47 38.98
CA THR A 40 -6.69 -34.03 39.94
C THR A 40 -6.26 -35.13 40.91
N ALA A 41 -4.95 -35.29 41.16
CA ALA A 41 -4.38 -35.86 42.39
C ALA A 41 -2.90 -35.40 42.51
N SER A 42 -2.45 -34.63 43.52
CA SER A 42 -2.39 -34.90 44.98
C SER A 42 -1.39 -36.01 45.35
N ALA A 43 -0.38 -35.85 46.22
CA ALA A 43 0.18 -34.67 46.93
C ALA A 43 1.56 -35.05 47.55
N SER A 44 2.37 -34.07 48.01
CA SER A 44 2.79 -33.93 49.44
C SER A 44 3.98 -32.96 49.67
N SER A 45 3.69 -31.86 50.37
CA SER A 45 4.49 -31.22 51.43
C SER A 45 6.00 -30.94 51.28
N SER A 46 6.35 -29.65 51.26
CA SER A 46 7.42 -29.09 52.11
C SER A 46 7.21 -27.57 52.26
N GLU A 47 6.58 -27.13 53.35
CA GLU A 47 6.50 -25.71 53.67
C GLU A 47 7.90 -25.18 54.05
N THR A 48 8.36 -24.15 53.34
CA THR A 48 9.37 -23.23 53.87
C THR A 48 8.86 -21.81 53.72
N VAL A 49 8.50 -21.20 54.84
CA VAL A 49 8.00 -19.82 54.88
C VAL A 49 9.20 -18.89 54.70
N ALA A 50 9.46 -18.47 53.47
CA ALA A 50 10.45 -17.44 53.15
C ALA A 50 9.72 -16.14 52.77
N ALA A 51 10.20 -15.02 53.32
CA ALA A 51 9.52 -13.74 53.27
C ALA A 51 9.23 -13.25 51.85
N ALA A 52 8.11 -12.52 51.72
CA ALA A 52 7.86 -11.67 50.56
C ALA A 52 9.00 -10.65 50.43
N SER A 53 9.78 -10.77 49.35
CA SER A 53 10.69 -9.75 48.86
C SER A 53 10.17 -9.21 47.53
N THR A 54 9.08 -8.46 47.60
CA THR A 54 8.69 -7.53 46.53
C THR A 54 9.76 -6.45 46.41
N SER A 55 10.72 -6.66 45.52
CA SER A 55 11.70 -5.67 45.12
C SER A 55 11.91 -5.72 43.61
N THR A 56 10.83 -5.43 42.86
CA THR A 56 10.98 -4.83 41.54
C THR A 56 11.58 -3.43 41.74
N SER A 57 12.90 -3.36 41.80
CA SER A 57 13.59 -2.13 41.41
C SER A 57 13.41 -2.01 39.90
N GLU A 58 12.34 -1.37 39.48
CA GLU A 58 12.15 -0.95 38.09
C GLU A 58 13.43 -0.23 37.66
N ASN A 59 14.04 -0.71 36.57
CA ASN A 59 15.19 -0.04 35.99
C ASN A 59 14.71 1.36 35.56
N PRO A 60 15.25 2.47 36.10
CA PRO A 60 14.74 3.80 35.78
C PRO A 60 14.88 4.12 34.28
N ASP A 61 15.84 3.51 33.60
CA ASP A 61 16.00 3.63 32.15
C ASP A 61 14.90 2.90 31.38
N GLN A 62 14.50 1.71 31.84
CA GLN A 62 13.37 0.98 31.26
C GLN A 62 12.05 1.70 31.54
N ALA A 63 11.82 2.17 32.77
CA ALA A 63 10.60 2.90 33.11
C ALA A 63 10.44 4.22 32.33
N ALA A 64 11.55 4.83 31.90
CA ALA A 64 11.52 5.98 30.99
C ALA A 64 11.16 5.55 29.55
N ALA A 65 11.73 4.45 29.07
CA ALA A 65 11.44 3.88 27.75
C ALA A 65 9.99 3.38 27.63
N ASP A 66 9.51 2.61 28.60
CA ASP A 66 8.13 2.09 28.69
C ASP A 66 7.09 3.22 28.63
N LYS A 67 7.39 4.36 29.28
CA LYS A 67 6.52 5.55 29.24
C LYS A 67 6.45 6.14 27.83
N VAL A 68 7.55 6.15 27.09
CA VAL A 68 7.59 6.67 25.71
C VAL A 68 6.94 5.69 24.76
N ALA A 69 7.15 4.39 24.93
CA ALA A 69 6.44 3.34 24.19
C ALA A 69 4.91 3.50 24.33
N ALA A 70 4.40 3.65 25.55
CA ALA A 70 2.98 3.86 25.79
C ALA A 70 2.42 5.18 25.21
N LEU A 71 3.25 6.19 24.96
CA LEU A 71 2.84 7.43 24.27
C LEU A 71 2.83 7.27 22.75
N ILE A 72 3.79 6.51 22.19
CA ILE A 72 3.80 6.14 20.77
C ILE A 72 2.60 5.24 20.44
N ASP A 73 2.38 4.18 21.22
CA ASP A 73 1.22 3.29 21.07
C ASP A 73 -0.12 4.05 21.18
N LYS A 74 -0.18 5.12 21.99
CA LYS A 74 -1.38 5.97 22.11
C LYS A 74 -1.67 6.77 20.82
N ILE A 75 -0.65 7.22 20.09
CA ILE A 75 -0.83 7.98 18.85
C ILE A 75 -0.89 7.08 17.60
N TYR A 76 -0.58 5.79 17.74
CA TYR A 76 -0.74 4.79 16.69
C TYR A 76 -2.21 4.35 16.55
N VAL A 77 -3.07 5.28 16.11
CA VAL A 77 -4.51 5.09 15.94
C VAL A 77 -4.99 5.65 14.60
N GLN A 78 -5.97 4.98 13.99
CA GLN A 78 -6.62 5.47 12.75
C GLN A 78 -7.71 6.52 13.01
N GLU A 79 -8.26 6.59 14.23
CA GLU A 79 -9.26 7.61 14.60
C GLU A 79 -8.58 8.82 15.26
N ARG A 80 -8.77 10.01 14.67
CA ARG A 80 -8.34 11.29 15.27
C ARG A 80 -9.28 11.70 16.41
N THR A 81 -8.74 12.36 17.44
CA THR A 81 -9.50 12.83 18.60
C THR A 81 -9.13 14.26 18.97
N ASP A 82 -9.93 14.90 19.83
CA ASP A 82 -9.69 16.24 20.37
C ASP A 82 -8.36 16.40 21.15
N THR A 83 -7.61 15.33 21.44
CA THR A 83 -6.29 15.39 22.11
C THR A 83 -5.13 14.89 21.25
N THR A 84 -5.36 14.56 19.98
CA THR A 84 -4.33 13.95 19.12
C THR A 84 -3.09 14.84 19.00
N ASP A 85 -3.25 16.16 18.88
CA ASP A 85 -2.12 17.10 18.70
C ASP A 85 -1.28 17.22 19.98
N GLU A 86 -1.95 17.35 21.13
CA GLU A 86 -1.27 17.33 22.43
C GLU A 86 -0.55 16.00 22.70
N ASP A 87 -1.13 14.88 22.26
CA ASP A 87 -0.56 13.55 22.43
C ASP A 87 0.64 13.30 21.51
N CYS A 88 0.56 13.71 20.24
CA CYS A 88 1.68 13.68 19.28
C CYS A 88 2.87 14.48 19.81
N LYS A 89 2.60 15.71 20.27
CA LYS A 89 3.60 16.56 20.91
C LYS A 89 4.17 15.93 22.18
N ALA A 90 3.33 15.38 23.06
CA ALA A 90 3.78 14.76 24.31
C ALA A 90 4.65 13.52 24.07
N ALA A 91 4.34 12.71 23.06
CA ALA A 91 5.14 11.56 22.64
C ALA A 91 6.55 12.01 22.21
N LYS A 92 6.64 13.03 21.35
CA LYS A 92 7.93 13.55 20.87
C LYS A 92 8.75 14.24 21.95
N GLU A 93 8.13 15.10 22.77
CA GLU A 93 8.82 15.77 23.89
C GLU A 93 9.37 14.74 24.91
N ALA A 94 8.66 13.62 25.11
CA ALA A 94 9.12 12.53 25.98
C ALA A 94 10.26 11.71 25.33
N TRP A 95 10.19 11.43 24.03
CA TRP A 95 11.26 10.78 23.27
C TRP A 95 12.55 11.60 23.23
N ASP A 96 12.46 12.90 22.99
CA ASP A 96 13.62 13.80 22.93
C ASP A 96 14.30 13.98 24.29
N ALA A 97 13.59 13.70 25.39
CA ALA A 97 14.15 13.67 26.74
C ALA A 97 14.90 12.36 27.08
N LEU A 98 14.77 11.31 26.27
CA LEU A 98 15.50 10.05 26.47
C LEU A 98 16.97 10.15 26.05
N THR A 99 17.83 9.47 26.80
CA THR A 99 19.20 9.16 26.35
C THR A 99 19.19 8.07 25.27
N ASP A 100 20.23 7.98 24.45
CA ASP A 100 20.33 6.96 23.39
C ASP A 100 20.21 5.52 23.93
N ALA A 101 20.74 5.28 25.14
CA ALA A 101 20.61 4.00 25.84
C ALA A 101 19.17 3.68 26.28
N GLN A 102 18.34 4.70 26.53
CA GLN A 102 16.91 4.53 26.84
C GLN A 102 16.08 4.40 25.56
N LYS A 103 16.42 5.13 24.48
CA LYS A 103 15.78 4.99 23.16
C LYS A 103 15.88 3.56 22.62
N ALA A 104 17.05 2.94 22.78
CA ALA A 104 17.27 1.52 22.43
C ALA A 104 16.49 0.51 23.30
N LEU A 105 15.78 0.95 24.35
CA LEU A 105 14.91 0.13 25.20
C LEU A 105 13.41 0.37 24.94
N VAL A 106 13.05 1.30 24.05
CA VAL A 106 11.65 1.59 23.70
C VAL A 106 11.09 0.40 22.95
N GLN A 107 10.07 -0.24 23.54
CA GLN A 107 9.36 -1.37 22.97
C GLN A 107 7.90 -1.33 23.46
N GLY A 108 6.95 -1.32 22.54
CA GLY A 108 5.51 -1.31 22.78
C GLY A 108 4.77 -2.29 21.88
N GLU A 109 3.49 -2.00 21.59
CA GLU A 109 2.71 -2.76 20.61
C GLU A 109 3.08 -2.35 19.18
N ASN A 110 3.22 -1.04 18.94
CA ASN A 110 3.66 -0.43 17.68
C ASN A 110 4.88 0.50 17.88
N ALA A 111 5.34 0.66 19.13
CA ALA A 111 6.50 1.46 19.47
C ALA A 111 7.81 0.66 19.43
N ASP A 112 8.82 1.22 18.78
CA ASP A 112 10.18 0.68 18.72
C ASP A 112 11.23 1.83 18.70
N PRO A 113 12.54 1.54 18.70
CA PRO A 113 13.58 2.58 18.66
C PRO A 113 13.68 3.34 17.33
N ASP A 114 13.14 2.81 16.24
CA ASP A 114 13.18 3.39 14.91
C ASP A 114 12.02 4.37 14.66
N TYR A 115 10.87 4.20 15.35
CA TYR A 115 9.66 5.03 15.17
C TYR A 115 9.97 6.54 15.11
N PHE A 116 10.74 7.07 16.06
CA PHE A 116 11.27 8.44 15.98
C PHE A 116 12.79 8.50 15.76
N GLY A 117 13.47 7.36 15.66
CA GLY A 117 14.93 7.26 15.53
C GLY A 117 15.45 7.09 14.10
N ARG A 118 14.62 6.62 13.17
CA ARG A 118 15.01 6.28 11.80
C ARG A 118 15.28 7.53 10.96
N ASP A 119 16.40 7.54 10.26
CA ASP A 119 16.66 8.54 9.22
C ASP A 119 15.72 8.28 8.03
N THR A 120 14.86 9.25 7.76
CA THR A 120 13.86 9.21 6.70
C THR A 120 14.09 10.30 5.64
N GLY A 121 15.16 11.08 5.78
CA GLY A 121 15.47 12.22 4.93
C GLY A 121 15.00 13.58 5.46
N ASP A 122 15.10 14.59 4.60
CA ASP A 122 14.94 16.00 4.99
C ASP A 122 13.46 16.41 5.00
N ALA A 123 12.87 16.54 6.20
CA ALA A 123 11.52 17.05 6.38
C ALA A 123 11.31 18.46 5.80
N SER A 124 12.36 19.30 5.75
CA SER A 124 12.25 20.68 5.25
C SER A 124 12.21 20.80 3.72
N ALA A 125 12.33 19.68 3.01
CA ALA A 125 12.13 19.59 1.57
C ALA A 125 10.65 19.32 1.17
N ASP A 126 9.78 19.03 2.15
CA ASP A 126 8.36 18.81 1.93
C ASP A 126 7.56 20.13 1.92
N ASP A 127 6.36 20.09 1.34
CA ASP A 127 5.37 21.16 1.39
C ASP A 127 4.00 20.51 1.62
N PRO A 128 3.32 20.75 2.76
CA PRO A 128 2.02 20.16 3.05
C PRO A 128 0.87 20.79 2.24
N LEU A 129 1.13 21.86 1.49
CA LEU A 129 0.15 22.60 0.69
C LEU A 129 -1.04 23.17 1.49
N ASN A 130 -0.86 23.45 2.79
CA ASN A 130 -1.92 23.87 3.72
C ASN A 130 -2.43 25.33 3.55
N ALA A 131 -2.28 25.95 2.38
CA ALA A 131 -2.71 27.34 2.15
C ALA A 131 -4.25 27.50 2.13
N ASP A 132 -4.75 28.60 2.72
CA ASP A 132 -6.20 28.87 2.84
C ASP A 132 -6.77 29.77 1.71
N ASP A 133 -5.93 30.48 0.96
CA ASP A 133 -6.38 31.32 -0.18
C ASP A 133 -6.56 30.50 -1.47
N ILE A 134 -7.48 29.53 -1.45
CA ILE A 134 -7.65 28.47 -2.47
C ILE A 134 -8.49 28.94 -3.69
N GLY A 135 -9.48 29.81 -3.47
CA GLY A 135 -10.41 30.22 -4.54
C GLY A 135 -11.49 29.17 -4.84
N GLU A 136 -12.12 29.27 -6.02
CA GLU A 136 -13.33 28.48 -6.34
C GLU A 136 -13.04 27.06 -6.88
N ASN A 137 -11.79 26.74 -7.23
CA ASN A 137 -11.39 25.50 -7.91
C ASN A 137 -10.21 24.83 -7.19
N GLU A 138 -10.38 23.59 -6.73
CA GLU A 138 -9.37 22.83 -5.99
C GLU A 138 -9.12 21.44 -6.59
N ILE A 139 -7.85 21.04 -6.68
CA ILE A 139 -7.41 19.66 -6.88
C ILE A 139 -6.87 19.16 -5.55
N LEU A 140 -7.58 18.24 -4.90
CA LEU A 140 -7.14 17.57 -3.70
C LEU A 140 -6.41 16.28 -4.08
N VAL A 141 -5.08 16.28 -4.00
CA VAL A 141 -4.26 15.09 -4.16
C VAL A 141 -4.32 14.32 -2.85
N CYS A 142 -4.87 13.11 -2.91
CA CYS A 142 -5.10 12.28 -1.74
C CYS A 142 -4.22 11.02 -1.78
N SER A 143 -3.43 10.79 -0.74
CA SER A 143 -2.53 9.64 -0.64
C SER A 143 -2.82 8.82 0.62
N PHE A 144 -2.43 7.55 0.65
CA PHE A 144 -2.26 6.83 1.92
C PHE A 144 -1.30 7.60 2.85
N GLY A 145 -0.22 8.13 2.27
CA GLY A 145 0.80 8.92 2.93
C GLY A 145 2.09 8.14 3.15
N THR A 146 3.14 8.83 3.61
CA THR A 146 4.36 8.18 4.10
C THR A 146 5.08 9.03 5.14
N SER A 147 5.58 8.38 6.20
CA SER A 147 6.49 9.00 7.16
C SER A 147 7.93 9.09 6.64
N PHE A 148 8.23 8.57 5.45
CA PHE A 148 9.55 8.69 4.83
C PHE A 148 9.69 10.05 4.11
N ASN A 149 10.39 11.02 4.71
CA ASN A 149 10.47 12.41 4.24
C ASN A 149 10.93 12.56 2.79
N ASN A 150 12.02 11.89 2.38
CA ASN A 150 12.49 11.94 1.00
C ASN A 150 11.42 11.44 0.02
N SER A 151 10.81 10.29 0.32
CA SER A 151 9.71 9.73 -0.48
C SER A 151 8.48 10.63 -0.47
N ARG A 152 8.12 11.26 0.64
CA ARG A 152 7.01 12.24 0.70
C ARG A 152 7.27 13.43 -0.21
N ALA A 153 8.47 14.01 -0.17
CA ALA A 153 8.84 15.18 -0.97
C ALA A 153 9.05 14.89 -2.46
N GLN A 154 9.53 13.68 -2.81
CA GLN A 154 9.86 13.25 -4.17
C GLN A 154 8.71 12.53 -4.89
N ASP A 155 8.00 11.62 -4.22
CA ASP A 155 6.93 10.83 -4.81
C ASP A 155 5.60 11.59 -4.78
N ILE A 156 5.05 11.83 -3.58
CA ILE A 156 3.77 12.54 -3.40
C ILE A 156 3.92 13.99 -3.86
N GLY A 157 4.94 14.68 -3.33
CA GLY A 157 5.32 16.02 -3.77
C GLY A 157 5.79 16.09 -5.22
N GLY A 158 6.05 14.97 -5.90
CA GLY A 158 6.30 14.92 -7.34
C GLY A 158 5.00 15.02 -8.14
N ILE A 159 4.02 14.19 -7.77
CA ILE A 159 2.66 14.18 -8.35
C ILE A 159 1.99 15.55 -8.16
N GLU A 160 2.02 16.11 -6.95
CA GLU A 160 1.43 17.41 -6.64
C GLU A 160 2.02 18.54 -7.50
N LYS A 161 3.35 18.54 -7.71
CA LYS A 161 4.03 19.54 -8.57
C LYS A 161 3.69 19.35 -10.05
N ALA A 162 3.43 18.12 -10.50
CA ALA A 162 2.96 17.85 -11.85
C ALA A 162 1.52 18.38 -12.06
N GLU A 163 0.63 18.17 -11.09
CA GLU A 163 -0.73 18.73 -11.09
C GLU A 163 -0.70 20.27 -11.08
N GLN A 164 0.10 20.90 -10.22
CA GLN A 164 0.29 22.36 -10.18
C GLN A 164 0.80 22.92 -11.53
N ALA A 165 1.71 22.20 -12.19
CA ALA A 165 2.26 22.61 -13.48
C ALA A 165 1.25 22.46 -14.63
N ALA A 166 0.38 21.45 -14.57
CA ALA A 166 -0.66 21.21 -15.56
C ALA A 166 -1.89 22.14 -15.40
N TYR A 167 -2.23 22.49 -14.16
CA TYR A 167 -3.47 23.21 -13.81
C TYR A 167 -3.20 24.48 -12.99
N PRO A 168 -2.48 25.49 -13.52
CA PRO A 168 -2.10 26.70 -12.79
C PRO A 168 -3.28 27.62 -12.41
N ASP A 169 -4.48 27.38 -12.93
CA ASP A 169 -5.74 28.06 -12.58
C ASP A 169 -6.54 27.32 -11.48
N TRP A 170 -6.01 26.21 -10.96
CA TRP A 170 -6.55 25.42 -9.85
C TRP A 170 -5.55 25.42 -8.69
N SER A 171 -6.04 25.50 -7.47
CA SER A 171 -5.19 25.29 -6.29
C SER A 171 -5.03 23.81 -6.04
N VAL A 172 -3.79 23.36 -5.83
CA VAL A 172 -3.47 21.97 -5.46
C VAL A 172 -3.28 21.88 -3.96
N ARG A 173 -3.96 20.92 -3.34
CA ARG A 173 -4.00 20.63 -1.91
C ARG A 173 -3.59 19.17 -1.67
N ARG A 174 -3.06 18.88 -0.48
CA ARG A 174 -2.75 17.53 0.01
C ARG A 174 -3.80 17.08 1.03
N ALA A 175 -4.13 15.79 1.03
CA ALA A 175 -4.71 15.07 2.17
C ALA A 175 -4.12 13.66 2.29
N PHE A 176 -3.98 13.14 3.50
CA PHE A 176 -3.66 11.72 3.74
C PHE A 176 -4.85 10.93 4.29
N THR A 177 -4.98 9.64 3.94
CA THR A 177 -5.98 8.73 4.51
C THR A 177 -5.52 8.10 5.83
N ALA A 178 -4.25 7.71 5.94
CA ALA A 178 -3.74 7.00 7.11
C ALA A 178 -3.41 7.95 8.27
N GLN A 179 -4.32 8.06 9.24
CA GLN A 179 -4.12 8.90 10.43
C GLN A 179 -2.91 8.47 11.26
N ILE A 180 -2.53 7.18 11.25
CA ILE A 180 -1.28 6.70 11.87
C ILE A 180 -0.03 7.38 11.28
N ILE A 181 -0.03 7.69 9.98
CA ILE A 181 1.06 8.38 9.29
C ILE A 181 1.02 9.88 9.59
N ILE A 182 -0.18 10.48 9.59
CA ILE A 182 -0.37 11.89 9.93
C ILE A 182 0.15 12.16 11.35
N ASN A 183 -0.27 11.36 12.33
CA ASN A 183 0.16 11.48 13.73
C ASN A 183 1.68 11.32 13.88
N HIS A 184 2.27 10.37 13.13
CA HIS A 184 3.72 10.17 13.13
C HIS A 184 4.47 11.39 12.58
N VAL A 185 4.03 11.93 11.42
CA VAL A 185 4.66 13.10 10.78
C VAL A 185 4.51 14.36 11.64
N GLU A 186 3.32 14.59 12.20
CA GLU A 186 3.08 15.69 13.14
C GLU A 186 3.98 15.57 14.38
N ALA A 187 4.00 14.40 15.03
CA ALA A 187 4.81 14.18 16.21
C ALA A 187 6.32 14.31 15.92
N ARG A 188 6.82 13.69 14.84
CA ARG A 188 8.26 13.59 14.58
C ARG A 188 8.84 14.85 13.95
N ASP A 189 8.17 15.39 12.93
CA ASP A 189 8.67 16.46 12.07
C ASP A 189 8.07 17.83 12.44
N GLY A 190 6.95 17.85 13.16
CA GLY A 190 6.19 19.07 13.44
C GLY A 190 5.39 19.59 12.23
N GLU A 191 5.23 18.74 11.21
CA GLU A 191 4.52 19.05 9.97
C GLU A 191 3.06 18.58 10.05
N TYR A 192 2.13 19.47 9.72
CA TYR A 192 0.70 19.18 9.84
C TYR A 192 0.18 18.76 8.47
N ILE A 193 -0.47 17.59 8.38
CA ILE A 193 -1.10 17.13 7.15
C ILE A 193 -2.58 16.92 7.45
N ASP A 194 -3.45 17.60 6.69
CA ASP A 194 -4.90 17.41 6.85
C ASP A 194 -5.26 15.95 6.50
N ASN A 195 -6.07 15.32 7.35
CA ASN A 195 -6.79 14.11 6.98
C ASN A 195 -7.96 14.43 6.02
N MET A 196 -8.64 13.42 5.50
CA MET A 196 -9.75 13.62 4.55
C MET A 196 -10.85 14.55 5.06
N ASP A 197 -11.31 14.40 6.31
CA ASP A 197 -12.33 15.28 6.89
C ASP A 197 -11.82 16.72 7.04
N GLN A 198 -10.59 16.90 7.51
CA GLN A 198 -9.97 18.22 7.67
C GLN A 198 -9.82 18.93 6.31
N ALA A 199 -9.37 18.22 5.27
CA ALA A 199 -9.18 18.77 3.95
C ALA A 199 -10.53 19.13 3.29
N LEU A 200 -11.52 18.21 3.31
CA LEU A 200 -12.85 18.47 2.75
C LEU A 200 -13.56 19.62 3.48
N GLN A 201 -13.49 19.68 4.81
CA GLN A 201 -14.05 20.78 5.59
C GLN A 201 -13.32 22.10 5.30
N ARG A 202 -11.99 22.10 5.14
CA ARG A 202 -11.22 23.29 4.79
C ARG A 202 -11.56 23.81 3.38
N ALA A 203 -11.73 22.92 2.40
CA ALA A 203 -12.19 23.30 1.06
C ALA A 203 -13.56 24.00 1.11
N VAL A 204 -14.49 23.49 1.93
CA VAL A 204 -15.79 24.14 2.19
C VAL A 204 -15.64 25.51 2.85
N ASP A 205 -14.80 25.63 3.89
CA ASP A 205 -14.59 26.88 4.62
C ASP A 205 -13.90 27.97 3.77
N ASN A 206 -13.04 27.57 2.84
CA ASN A 206 -12.39 28.46 1.87
C ASN A 206 -13.25 28.77 0.64
N GLY A 207 -14.47 28.20 0.55
CA GLY A 207 -15.45 28.53 -0.48
C GLY A 207 -15.18 27.89 -1.85
N VAL A 208 -14.50 26.75 -1.88
CA VAL A 208 -14.32 25.93 -3.09
C VAL A 208 -15.69 25.50 -3.61
N LYS A 209 -15.84 25.53 -4.94
CA LYS A 209 -17.07 25.13 -5.64
C LYS A 209 -16.86 23.91 -6.52
N ASN A 210 -15.71 23.83 -7.18
CA ASN A 210 -15.35 22.73 -8.04
C ASN A 210 -14.17 22.00 -7.39
N LEU A 211 -14.42 20.78 -6.92
CA LEU A 211 -13.41 19.93 -6.29
C LEU A 211 -13.14 18.73 -7.19
N ILE A 212 -11.88 18.56 -7.59
CA ILE A 212 -11.37 17.33 -8.18
C ILE A 212 -10.52 16.64 -7.11
N ILE A 213 -10.72 15.35 -6.91
CA ILE A 213 -9.93 14.55 -5.97
C ILE A 213 -9.12 13.56 -6.80
N GLN A 214 -7.80 13.69 -6.77
CA GLN A 214 -6.89 12.76 -7.44
C GLN A 214 -6.33 11.79 -6.39
N PRO A 215 -6.86 10.56 -6.27
CA PRO A 215 -6.26 9.55 -5.43
C PRO A 215 -4.91 9.13 -6.02
N THR A 216 -3.87 9.11 -5.20
CA THR A 216 -2.58 8.47 -5.51
C THR A 216 -2.59 7.01 -5.08
N HIS A 217 -3.77 6.38 -5.06
CA HIS A 217 -3.91 4.94 -4.83
C HIS A 217 -3.48 4.17 -6.08
N LEU A 218 -3.07 2.91 -5.89
CA LEU A 218 -2.64 2.07 -6.99
C LEU A 218 -3.82 1.57 -7.84
N MET A 219 -4.97 1.27 -7.22
CA MET A 219 -6.16 0.73 -7.89
C MET A 219 -7.44 1.04 -7.09
N HIS A 220 -8.61 0.74 -7.68
CA HIS A 220 -9.88 0.67 -6.94
C HIS A 220 -9.84 -0.51 -5.96
N GLY A 221 -9.62 -0.23 -4.68
CA GLY A 221 -9.69 -1.17 -3.58
C GLY A 221 -10.09 -0.46 -2.29
N ALA A 222 -10.00 -1.11 -1.13
CA ALA A 222 -10.52 -0.59 0.14
C ALA A 222 -10.22 0.90 0.42
N GLU A 223 -8.98 1.36 0.28
CA GLU A 223 -8.60 2.78 0.46
C GLU A 223 -9.33 3.76 -0.49
N TYR A 224 -9.65 3.33 -1.72
CA TYR A 224 -10.44 4.10 -2.68
C TYR A 224 -11.93 4.08 -2.32
N ASP A 225 -12.44 2.97 -1.80
CA ASP A 225 -13.83 2.87 -1.33
C ASP A 225 -14.06 3.76 -0.10
N GLU A 226 -13.15 3.72 0.89
CA GLU A 226 -13.19 4.57 2.09
C GLU A 226 -13.09 6.07 1.72
N LEU A 227 -12.20 6.43 0.80
CA LEU A 227 -12.12 7.78 0.22
C LEU A 227 -13.45 8.18 -0.44
N SER A 228 -14.05 7.30 -1.23
CA SER A 228 -15.31 7.56 -1.93
C SER A 228 -16.49 7.75 -0.96
N GLU A 229 -16.54 6.97 0.12
CA GLU A 229 -17.55 7.12 1.18
C GLU A 229 -17.41 8.46 1.92
N ALA A 230 -16.18 8.86 2.28
CA ALA A 230 -15.92 10.15 2.92
C ALA A 230 -16.39 11.32 2.04
N VAL A 231 -16.12 11.26 0.74
CA VAL A 231 -16.47 12.31 -0.23
C VAL A 231 -17.97 12.45 -0.44
N GLU A 232 -18.74 11.35 -0.44
CA GLU A 232 -20.21 11.41 -0.56
C GLU A 232 -20.84 12.22 0.60
N GLY A 233 -20.22 12.23 1.79
CA GLY A 233 -20.63 13.04 2.94
C GLY A 233 -20.55 14.56 2.73
N TYR A 234 -19.67 15.04 1.84
CA TYR A 234 -19.45 16.47 1.57
C TYR A 234 -19.99 16.94 0.21
N LYS A 235 -20.44 16.04 -0.65
CA LYS A 235 -20.86 16.32 -2.04
C LYS A 235 -21.87 17.47 -2.19
N ASP A 236 -22.86 17.56 -1.29
CA ASP A 236 -23.88 18.62 -1.25
C ASP A 236 -23.33 20.01 -0.84
N LYS A 237 -22.03 20.12 -0.49
CA LYS A 237 -21.38 21.39 -0.11
C LYS A 237 -20.76 22.14 -1.30
N PHE A 238 -20.49 21.43 -2.39
CA PHE A 238 -19.80 21.96 -3.57
C PHE A 238 -20.79 22.10 -4.75
N GLU A 239 -20.44 22.90 -5.76
CA GLU A 239 -21.18 22.93 -7.04
C GLU A 239 -20.86 21.71 -7.91
N SER A 240 -19.65 21.17 -7.80
CA SER A 240 -19.21 19.92 -8.42
C SER A 240 -18.13 19.23 -7.57
N VAL A 241 -18.25 17.90 -7.41
CA VAL A 241 -17.17 17.04 -6.88
C VAL A 241 -16.97 15.88 -7.85
N LYS A 242 -15.72 15.59 -8.20
CA LYS A 242 -15.32 14.41 -8.98
C LYS A 242 -14.12 13.74 -8.33
N ILE A 243 -14.12 12.41 -8.32
CA ILE A 243 -12.95 11.60 -8.00
C ILE A 243 -12.36 11.12 -9.34
N ALA A 244 -11.06 11.27 -9.51
CA ALA A 244 -10.33 10.79 -10.68
C ALA A 244 -9.90 9.33 -10.52
N GLU A 245 -9.51 8.68 -11.62
CA GLU A 245 -9.03 7.30 -11.58
C GLU A 245 -7.73 7.17 -10.75
N PRO A 246 -7.53 6.04 -10.04
CA PRO A 246 -6.26 5.67 -9.44
C PRO A 246 -5.28 5.12 -10.50
N LEU A 247 -4.01 4.92 -10.14
CA LEU A 247 -2.91 4.75 -11.09
C LEU A 247 -3.06 3.60 -12.11
N LEU A 248 -3.59 2.45 -11.70
CA LEU A 248 -3.86 1.30 -12.58
C LEU A 248 -5.30 1.30 -13.12
N GLY A 249 -6.10 2.33 -12.86
CA GLY A 249 -7.53 2.39 -13.19
C GLY A 249 -8.35 1.24 -12.57
N GLU A 250 -9.51 0.96 -13.17
CA GLU A 250 -10.41 -0.14 -12.75
C GLU A 250 -9.71 -1.49 -12.57
N VAL A 251 -10.10 -2.25 -11.55
CA VAL A 251 -9.73 -3.65 -11.38
C VAL A 251 -10.70 -4.52 -12.19
N GLY A 252 -10.17 -5.41 -13.03
CA GLY A 252 -10.99 -6.39 -13.76
C GLY A 252 -11.25 -7.69 -13.00
N ASP A 253 -12.29 -8.43 -13.40
CA ASP A 253 -12.75 -9.68 -12.74
C ASP A 253 -11.69 -10.80 -12.66
N ASP A 254 -10.71 -10.83 -13.57
CA ASP A 254 -9.63 -11.83 -13.59
C ASP A 254 -8.31 -11.27 -14.17
N ALA A 255 -7.22 -12.03 -14.04
CA ALA A 255 -5.88 -11.65 -14.47
C ALA A 255 -5.75 -11.24 -15.96
N THR A 256 -6.69 -11.66 -16.82
CA THR A 256 -6.66 -11.37 -18.27
C THR A 256 -7.32 -10.03 -18.63
N VAL A 257 -8.01 -9.39 -17.68
CA VAL A 257 -8.70 -8.11 -17.90
C VAL A 257 -7.73 -6.96 -17.65
N ILE A 258 -7.18 -6.41 -18.75
CA ILE A 258 -6.21 -5.31 -18.73
C ILE A 258 -6.83 -4.03 -19.33
N ASN A 259 -6.42 -2.86 -18.80
CA ASN A 259 -6.78 -1.53 -19.29
C ASN A 259 -5.54 -0.74 -19.77
N GLU A 260 -5.75 0.45 -20.32
CA GLU A 260 -4.69 1.29 -20.88
C GLU A 260 -3.70 1.80 -19.80
N ASP A 261 -4.18 2.03 -18.58
CA ASP A 261 -3.35 2.55 -17.48
C ASP A 261 -2.34 1.51 -17.00
N LYS A 262 -2.77 0.24 -16.82
CA LYS A 262 -1.86 -0.89 -16.55
C LYS A 262 -0.79 -1.05 -17.64
N GLN A 263 -1.13 -0.79 -18.91
CA GLN A 263 -0.13 -0.79 -19.98
C GLN A 263 0.90 0.33 -19.81
N LYS A 264 0.47 1.58 -19.63
CA LYS A 264 1.37 2.73 -19.44
C LYS A 264 2.28 2.52 -18.24
N VAL A 265 1.71 2.18 -17.08
CA VAL A 265 2.46 1.94 -15.85
C VAL A 265 3.48 0.81 -16.02
N ALA A 266 3.12 -0.27 -16.73
CA ALA A 266 4.04 -1.36 -17.03
C ALA A 266 5.21 -0.93 -17.95
N GLU A 267 4.95 -0.11 -18.96
CA GLU A 267 5.97 0.47 -19.84
C GLU A 267 6.89 1.44 -19.07
N ASP A 268 6.31 2.37 -18.32
CA ASP A 268 7.02 3.47 -17.64
C ASP A 268 7.88 2.98 -16.46
N ILE A 269 7.35 2.12 -15.57
CA ILE A 269 8.15 1.55 -14.46
C ILE A 269 9.31 0.71 -15.00
N THR A 270 9.08 -0.04 -16.10
CA THR A 270 10.11 -0.87 -16.71
C THR A 270 11.18 -0.02 -17.37
N ALA A 271 10.80 1.05 -18.08
CA ALA A 271 11.74 1.99 -18.67
C ALA A 271 12.63 2.65 -17.61
N GLU A 272 12.05 3.13 -16.50
CA GLU A 272 12.82 3.76 -15.42
C GLU A 272 13.71 2.76 -14.68
N ALA A 273 13.24 1.54 -14.44
CA ALA A 273 14.02 0.50 -13.79
C ALA A 273 15.24 0.07 -14.63
N VAL A 274 15.04 -0.13 -15.94
CA VAL A 274 16.10 -0.43 -16.93
C VAL A 274 17.12 0.69 -17.01
N LYS A 275 16.67 1.94 -17.10
CA LYS A 275 17.49 3.16 -17.13
C LYS A 275 18.32 3.31 -15.85
N THR A 276 17.70 3.16 -14.68
CA THR A 276 18.36 3.27 -13.37
C THR A 276 19.37 2.14 -13.15
N ALA A 277 19.12 0.94 -13.69
CA ALA A 277 20.09 -0.16 -13.69
C ALA A 277 21.21 -0.01 -14.74
N GLY A 278 21.21 1.05 -15.56
CA GLY A 278 22.27 1.37 -16.50
C GLY A 278 22.26 0.59 -17.81
N TYR A 279 21.13 -0.01 -18.20
CA TYR A 279 20.97 -0.71 -19.48
C TYR A 279 20.31 0.17 -20.55
N ASP A 280 20.72 0.00 -21.81
CA ASP A 280 20.11 0.70 -22.95
C ASP A 280 18.68 0.21 -23.26
N SER A 281 18.32 -1.00 -22.85
CA SER A 281 17.00 -1.61 -23.07
C SER A 281 16.77 -2.84 -22.18
N LEU A 282 15.51 -3.25 -22.07
CA LEU A 282 15.11 -4.47 -21.36
C LEU A 282 15.76 -5.74 -21.99
N ASP A 283 15.85 -5.81 -23.31
CA ASP A 283 16.53 -6.89 -24.04
C ASP A 283 18.04 -6.93 -23.75
N ALA A 284 18.69 -5.78 -23.55
CA ALA A 284 20.09 -5.72 -23.15
C ALA A 284 20.28 -6.25 -21.73
N ALA A 285 19.40 -5.88 -20.79
CA ALA A 285 19.39 -6.43 -19.44
C ALA A 285 19.15 -7.95 -19.44
N ALA A 286 18.18 -8.44 -20.21
CA ALA A 286 17.92 -9.87 -20.37
C ALA A 286 19.12 -10.63 -20.96
N SER A 287 19.85 -10.02 -21.90
CA SER A 287 21.06 -10.59 -22.52
C SER A 287 22.25 -10.67 -21.56
N ASP A 288 22.31 -9.79 -20.56
CA ASP A 288 23.28 -9.83 -19.45
C ASP A 288 22.82 -10.71 -18.27
N GLY A 289 21.67 -11.38 -18.42
CA GLY A 289 21.10 -12.29 -17.41
C GLY A 289 20.36 -11.59 -16.27
N THR A 290 19.94 -10.35 -16.47
CA THR A 290 19.28 -9.52 -15.45
C THR A 290 17.75 -9.56 -15.55
N ALA A 291 17.11 -9.85 -14.42
CA ALA A 291 15.68 -9.72 -14.21
C ALA A 291 15.33 -8.53 -13.32
N PHE A 292 14.18 -7.92 -13.58
CA PHE A 292 13.55 -6.92 -12.72
C PHE A 292 12.40 -7.58 -11.97
N VAL A 293 12.32 -7.31 -10.67
CA VAL A 293 11.24 -7.78 -9.80
C VAL A 293 10.57 -6.57 -9.19
N PHE A 294 9.29 -6.39 -9.49
CA PHE A 294 8.48 -5.30 -8.96
C PHE A 294 7.63 -5.78 -7.80
N MET A 295 7.91 -5.23 -6.62
CA MET A 295 7.29 -5.63 -5.36
C MET A 295 6.14 -4.69 -5.00
N GLY A 296 4.90 -5.14 -5.16
CA GLY A 296 3.71 -4.46 -4.66
C GLY A 296 3.47 -4.72 -3.17
N HIS A 297 2.55 -3.96 -2.58
CA HIS A 297 2.10 -4.23 -1.21
C HIS A 297 1.33 -5.55 -1.13
N GLY A 298 0.41 -5.79 -2.06
CA GLY A 298 -0.62 -6.83 -1.91
C GLY A 298 -1.81 -6.34 -1.06
N THR A 299 -2.92 -7.08 -1.07
CA THR A 299 -4.08 -6.80 -0.22
C THR A 299 -4.92 -8.06 -0.01
N SER A 300 -5.78 -8.04 1.02
CA SER A 300 -6.84 -9.04 1.21
C SER A 300 -8.12 -8.73 0.42
N HIS A 301 -8.23 -7.53 -0.16
CA HIS A 301 -9.33 -7.12 -1.03
C HIS A 301 -9.33 -7.90 -2.36
N GLU A 302 -10.48 -8.01 -3.02
CA GLU A 302 -10.56 -8.63 -4.36
C GLU A 302 -9.71 -7.91 -5.42
N ALA A 303 -9.41 -6.63 -5.16
CA ALA A 303 -8.44 -5.82 -5.89
C ALA A 303 -7.04 -6.43 -6.02
N ASN A 304 -6.67 -7.43 -5.21
CA ASN A 304 -5.35 -8.08 -5.30
C ASN A 304 -5.06 -8.72 -6.67
N VAL A 305 -6.10 -9.07 -7.45
CA VAL A 305 -5.94 -9.56 -8.82
C VAL A 305 -5.21 -8.56 -9.74
N THR A 306 -5.14 -7.28 -9.37
CA THR A 306 -4.40 -6.27 -10.14
C THR A 306 -2.91 -6.58 -10.28
N TYR A 307 -2.31 -7.32 -9.33
CA TYR A 307 -0.89 -7.71 -9.43
C TYR A 307 -0.68 -8.83 -10.47
N ASP A 308 -1.63 -9.77 -10.57
CA ASP A 308 -1.67 -10.79 -11.63
C ASP A 308 -2.00 -10.16 -13.01
N GLN A 309 -2.84 -9.11 -13.03
CA GLN A 309 -3.09 -8.29 -14.22
C GLN A 309 -1.81 -7.57 -14.66
N MET A 310 -1.05 -6.99 -13.74
CA MET A 310 0.26 -6.39 -14.07
C MET A 310 1.24 -7.44 -14.61
N GLN A 311 1.34 -8.64 -14.01
CA GLN A 311 2.18 -9.71 -14.54
C GLN A 311 1.74 -10.13 -15.95
N THR A 312 0.44 -10.29 -16.17
CA THR A 312 -0.15 -10.60 -17.48
C THR A 312 0.14 -9.49 -18.51
N GLN A 313 0.14 -8.23 -18.09
CA GLN A 313 0.47 -7.11 -18.97
C GLN A 313 1.97 -7.06 -19.32
N MET A 314 2.87 -7.37 -18.39
CA MET A 314 4.29 -7.56 -18.70
C MET A 314 4.47 -8.68 -19.74
N GLU A 315 3.74 -9.78 -19.63
CA GLU A 315 3.75 -10.88 -20.62
C GLU A 315 3.20 -10.45 -21.98
N ASN A 316 2.10 -9.67 -22.02
CA ASN A 316 1.53 -9.11 -23.25
C ASN A 316 2.50 -8.16 -23.97
N LEU A 317 3.27 -7.37 -23.23
CA LEU A 317 4.35 -6.51 -23.74
C LEU A 317 5.60 -7.32 -24.17
N GLY A 318 5.65 -8.62 -23.85
CA GLY A 318 6.75 -9.52 -24.19
C GLY A 318 7.94 -9.47 -23.22
N TYR A 319 7.76 -8.88 -22.03
CA TYR A 319 8.81 -8.62 -21.03
C TYR A 319 9.12 -9.89 -20.22
N LYS A 320 9.99 -10.74 -20.78
CA LYS A 320 10.32 -12.07 -20.21
C LYS A 320 11.16 -12.06 -18.93
N ASN A 321 11.81 -10.93 -18.65
CA ASN A 321 12.68 -10.71 -17.50
C ASN A 321 12.07 -9.70 -16.50
N VAL A 322 10.75 -9.54 -16.50
CA VAL A 322 10.02 -8.73 -15.52
C VAL A 322 9.03 -9.61 -14.77
N PHE A 323 9.09 -9.55 -13.44
CA PHE A 323 8.29 -10.38 -12.54
C PHE A 323 7.59 -9.49 -11.52
N ILE A 324 6.32 -9.77 -11.23
CA ILE A 324 5.55 -9.10 -10.18
C ILE A 324 5.46 -10.04 -8.97
N GLY A 325 5.53 -9.45 -7.78
CA GLY A 325 5.13 -10.13 -6.54
C GLY A 325 4.68 -9.14 -5.48
N THR A 326 4.23 -9.63 -4.34
CA THR A 326 3.63 -8.83 -3.28
C THR A 326 4.12 -9.24 -1.89
N VAL A 327 4.25 -8.26 -0.99
CA VAL A 327 4.58 -8.52 0.43
C VAL A 327 3.46 -9.36 1.08
N GLU A 328 2.21 -8.99 0.82
CA GLU A 328 1.01 -9.61 1.39
C GLU A 328 0.05 -10.17 0.33
N GLY A 329 -1.06 -10.76 0.79
CA GLY A 329 -2.20 -11.15 -0.04
C GLY A 329 -2.20 -12.62 -0.49
N LYS A 330 -3.07 -12.92 -1.45
CA LYS A 330 -3.18 -14.22 -2.15
C LYS A 330 -3.40 -13.94 -3.64
N PRO A 331 -2.74 -14.67 -4.56
CA PRO A 331 -2.34 -16.07 -4.40
C PRO A 331 -0.88 -16.28 -3.96
N ALA A 332 -0.57 -17.51 -3.55
CA ALA A 332 0.76 -17.91 -3.08
C ALA A 332 1.85 -17.95 -4.17
N ASP A 333 1.57 -17.52 -5.41
CA ASP A 333 2.58 -17.47 -6.48
C ASP A 333 3.16 -16.06 -6.70
N THR A 334 2.63 -15.05 -6.01
CA THR A 334 3.20 -13.69 -5.90
C THR A 334 4.13 -13.54 -4.69
N GLU A 335 4.19 -14.54 -3.79
CA GLU A 335 5.06 -14.55 -2.62
C GLU A 335 6.56 -14.60 -3.01
N CYS A 336 7.44 -14.01 -2.19
CA CYS A 336 8.87 -13.88 -2.48
C CYS A 336 9.53 -15.20 -2.94
N GLN A 337 9.26 -16.32 -2.28
CA GLN A 337 9.82 -17.63 -2.64
C GLN A 337 9.34 -18.15 -4.00
N ALA A 338 8.07 -17.90 -4.36
CA ALA A 338 7.56 -18.23 -5.68
C ALA A 338 8.20 -17.36 -6.77
N VAL A 339 8.40 -16.06 -6.50
CA VAL A 339 9.09 -15.15 -7.43
C VAL A 339 10.56 -15.55 -7.62
N ILE A 340 11.29 -15.86 -6.55
CA ILE A 340 12.66 -16.41 -6.60
C ILE A 340 12.73 -17.63 -7.53
N GLN A 341 11.78 -18.56 -7.39
CA GLN A 341 11.72 -19.76 -8.21
C GLN A 341 11.35 -19.45 -9.67
N LYS A 342 10.40 -18.53 -9.93
CA LYS A 342 10.04 -18.03 -11.28
C LYS A 342 11.26 -17.42 -11.99
N VAL A 343 11.99 -16.50 -11.35
CA VAL A 343 13.19 -15.84 -11.91
C VAL A 343 14.31 -16.86 -12.20
N LYS A 344 14.52 -17.80 -11.28
CA LYS A 344 15.51 -18.88 -11.41
C LYS A 344 15.21 -19.82 -12.58
N ASP A 345 13.96 -20.26 -12.73
CA ASP A 345 13.56 -21.20 -13.78
C ASP A 345 13.54 -20.54 -15.17
N ALA A 346 13.31 -19.23 -15.24
CA ALA A 346 13.54 -18.42 -16.44
C ALA A 346 15.03 -18.27 -16.80
N GLY A 347 15.95 -18.65 -15.90
CA GLY A 347 17.39 -18.74 -16.17
C GLY A 347 18.21 -17.50 -15.80
N TYR A 348 17.58 -16.45 -15.27
CA TYR A 348 18.26 -15.21 -14.89
C TYR A 348 19.22 -15.41 -13.71
N LYS A 349 20.24 -14.54 -13.65
CA LYS A 349 21.38 -14.63 -12.72
C LYS A 349 21.59 -13.35 -11.91
N LYS A 350 21.10 -12.21 -12.38
CA LYS A 350 21.13 -10.94 -11.63
C LYS A 350 19.70 -10.47 -11.41
N VAL A 351 19.44 -9.85 -10.27
CA VAL A 351 18.10 -9.38 -9.89
C VAL A 351 18.16 -7.93 -9.47
N VAL A 352 17.23 -7.13 -9.98
CA VAL A 352 16.97 -5.76 -9.54
C VAL A 352 15.58 -5.71 -8.91
N LEU A 353 15.51 -5.46 -7.61
CA LEU A 353 14.27 -5.24 -6.86
C LEU A 353 13.87 -3.76 -6.96
N ARG A 354 12.60 -3.44 -7.27
CA ARG A 354 12.04 -2.08 -7.22
C ARG A 354 10.60 -2.12 -6.68
N PRO A 355 10.12 -1.11 -5.93
CA PRO A 355 8.72 -1.02 -5.51
C PRO A 355 7.75 -0.89 -6.69
N LEU A 356 6.65 -1.65 -6.66
CA LEU A 356 5.41 -1.37 -7.39
C LEU A 356 4.45 -0.61 -6.45
N MET A 357 4.94 0.47 -5.86
CA MET A 357 4.23 1.31 -4.90
C MET A 357 4.48 2.77 -5.25
N VAL A 358 3.50 3.64 -5.00
CA VAL A 358 3.61 5.06 -5.33
C VAL A 358 4.72 5.72 -4.52
N VAL A 359 4.84 5.37 -3.24
CA VAL A 359 5.91 5.81 -2.33
C VAL A 359 6.92 4.69 -2.06
N ALA A 360 8.20 5.03 -1.97
CA ALA A 360 9.22 4.17 -1.34
C ALA A 360 9.21 4.34 0.20
N GLY A 361 8.10 3.94 0.83
CA GLY A 361 7.92 3.94 2.29
C GLY A 361 8.52 2.72 3.00
N ASP A 362 7.91 2.31 4.11
CA ASP A 362 8.45 1.29 5.02
C ASP A 362 8.75 -0.04 4.33
N HIS A 363 7.76 -0.63 3.64
CA HIS A 363 7.91 -1.86 2.86
C HIS A 363 9.06 -1.81 1.83
N ALA A 364 9.32 -0.65 1.21
CA ALA A 364 10.42 -0.51 0.25
C ALA A 364 11.80 -0.50 0.92
N ASN A 365 11.89 -0.02 2.16
CA ASN A 365 13.15 0.10 2.90
C ASN A 365 13.44 -1.16 3.74
N ASN A 366 12.41 -1.78 4.32
CA ASN A 366 12.53 -2.92 5.22
C ASN A 366 12.24 -4.23 4.49
N ASP A 367 10.99 -4.46 4.08
CA ASP A 367 10.59 -5.74 3.47
C ASP A 367 11.29 -6.01 2.14
N MET A 368 11.54 -5.00 1.32
CA MET A 368 12.25 -5.19 0.05
C MET A 368 13.77 -5.21 0.24
N ALA A 369 14.32 -4.18 0.89
CA ALA A 369 15.74 -3.83 0.84
C ALA A 369 16.49 -3.88 2.19
N GLY A 370 15.79 -4.23 3.27
CA GLY A 370 16.32 -4.29 4.63
C GLY A 370 17.35 -5.40 4.82
N ASP A 371 18.04 -5.38 5.95
CA ASP A 371 19.09 -6.35 6.30
C ASP A 371 18.58 -7.54 7.16
N ASP A 372 17.30 -7.54 7.54
CA ASP A 372 16.67 -8.69 8.21
C ASP A 372 16.54 -9.90 7.28
N SER A 373 16.52 -11.11 7.84
CA SER A 373 16.46 -12.37 7.08
C SER A 373 15.23 -12.50 6.19
N ASP A 374 14.15 -11.84 6.59
CA ASP A 374 12.84 -11.97 5.98
C ASP A 374 12.64 -10.92 4.87
N SER A 375 13.58 -9.98 4.69
CA SER A 375 13.57 -9.06 3.55
C SER A 375 13.77 -9.80 2.22
N TRP A 376 13.22 -9.27 1.13
CA TRP A 376 13.34 -9.86 -0.20
C TRP A 376 14.79 -9.90 -0.66
N LYS A 377 15.55 -8.81 -0.47
CA LYS A 377 17.00 -8.76 -0.69
C LYS A 377 17.73 -9.90 0.01
N SER A 378 17.44 -10.16 1.29
CA SER A 378 18.03 -11.26 2.06
C SER A 378 17.59 -12.62 1.50
N GLN A 379 16.29 -12.85 1.32
CA GLN A 379 15.73 -14.09 0.78
C GLN A 379 16.29 -14.44 -0.61
N PHE A 380 16.38 -13.47 -1.52
CA PHE A 380 16.98 -13.64 -2.85
C PHE A 380 18.47 -14.00 -2.75
N THR A 381 19.22 -13.31 -1.88
CA THR A 381 20.66 -13.54 -1.67
C THR A 381 20.92 -14.94 -1.07
N ASP A 382 20.25 -15.27 0.03
CA ASP A 382 20.39 -16.54 0.76
C ASP A 382 19.91 -17.75 -0.05
N SER A 383 19.06 -17.54 -1.06
CA SER A 383 18.66 -18.58 -2.00
C SER A 383 19.85 -19.18 -2.77
N GLY A 384 20.96 -18.44 -2.89
CA GLY A 384 22.18 -18.86 -3.60
C GLY A 384 22.02 -19.06 -5.12
N ASN A 385 20.92 -18.60 -5.72
CA ASN A 385 20.61 -18.81 -7.14
C ASN A 385 21.12 -17.68 -8.07
N PHE A 386 21.52 -16.54 -7.49
CA PHE A 386 21.83 -15.28 -8.17
C PHE A 386 23.27 -14.81 -7.87
N GLU A 387 23.87 -14.12 -8.84
CA GLU A 387 25.21 -13.54 -8.81
C GLU A 387 25.20 -12.11 -8.21
N SER A 388 24.12 -11.36 -8.41
CA SER A 388 23.85 -10.09 -7.73
C SER A 388 22.36 -9.90 -7.45
N VAL A 389 22.07 -9.17 -6.37
CA VAL A 389 20.73 -8.72 -5.97
C VAL A 389 20.87 -7.25 -5.60
N ASP A 390 20.38 -6.38 -6.47
CA ASP A 390 20.46 -4.93 -6.36
C ASP A 390 19.06 -4.36 -6.04
N CYS A 391 18.98 -3.25 -5.30
CA CYS A 391 17.71 -2.63 -4.90
C CYS A 391 17.62 -1.19 -5.41
N GLN A 392 16.50 -0.82 -6.03
CA GLN A 392 16.14 0.54 -6.39
C GLN A 392 15.05 1.04 -5.42
N ILE A 393 15.47 1.66 -4.32
CA ILE A 393 14.54 2.20 -3.31
C ILE A 393 14.03 3.56 -3.80
N ALA A 394 13.02 3.50 -4.67
CA ALA A 394 12.45 4.65 -5.36
C ALA A 394 10.98 4.35 -5.68
N GLY A 395 10.07 5.28 -5.40
CA GLY A 395 8.65 5.08 -5.67
C GLY A 395 8.33 5.16 -7.16
N MET A 396 7.04 5.02 -7.48
CA MET A 396 6.52 5.36 -8.80
C MET A 396 6.14 6.85 -8.89
N GLY A 397 5.85 7.51 -7.76
CA GLY A 397 5.45 8.91 -7.74
C GLY A 397 6.55 9.87 -8.22
N GLU A 398 7.83 9.53 -8.05
CA GLU A 398 8.94 10.34 -8.57
C GLU A 398 9.18 10.17 -10.09
N ILE A 399 8.52 9.21 -10.76
CA ILE A 399 8.71 8.94 -12.19
C ILE A 399 7.88 9.94 -13.02
N PRO A 400 8.49 10.81 -13.85
CA PRO A 400 7.75 11.87 -14.53
C PRO A 400 6.64 11.37 -15.47
N ASP A 401 6.84 10.24 -16.15
CA ASP A 401 5.83 9.69 -17.07
C ASP A 401 4.62 9.11 -16.29
N ILE A 402 4.86 8.48 -15.13
CA ILE A 402 3.80 8.08 -14.18
C ILE A 402 3.02 9.31 -13.65
N GLN A 403 3.71 10.40 -13.32
CA GLN A 403 3.04 11.65 -12.91
C GLN A 403 2.08 12.17 -13.98
N GLN A 404 2.39 11.96 -15.27
CA GLN A 404 1.48 12.36 -16.36
C GLN A 404 0.23 11.47 -16.47
N ILE A 405 0.24 10.26 -15.91
CA ILE A 405 -0.97 9.42 -15.83
C ILE A 405 -1.98 10.06 -14.87
N TYR A 406 -1.54 10.45 -13.67
CA TYR A 406 -2.39 11.19 -12.72
C TYR A 406 -2.90 12.51 -13.31
N VAL A 407 -2.03 13.32 -13.92
CA VAL A 407 -2.45 14.56 -14.61
C VAL A 407 -3.52 14.29 -15.67
N ALA A 408 -3.45 13.17 -16.40
CA ALA A 408 -4.45 12.77 -17.38
C ALA A 408 -5.75 12.26 -16.75
N HIS A 409 -5.69 11.56 -15.62
CA HIS A 409 -6.86 11.16 -14.83
C HIS A 409 -7.59 12.37 -14.24
N THR A 410 -6.86 13.31 -13.63
CA THR A 410 -7.34 14.64 -13.23
C THR A 410 -8.01 15.36 -14.42
N LYS A 411 -7.42 15.32 -15.62
CA LYS A 411 -8.01 15.93 -16.82
C LYS A 411 -9.36 15.33 -17.19
N ALA A 412 -9.45 13.99 -17.15
CA ALA A 412 -10.67 13.26 -17.48
C ALA A 412 -11.79 13.54 -16.47
N ALA A 413 -11.46 13.65 -15.18
CA ALA A 413 -12.40 14.05 -14.14
C ALA A 413 -12.95 15.47 -14.38
N MET A 414 -12.07 16.44 -14.71
CA MET A 414 -12.46 17.82 -15.03
C MET A 414 -13.38 17.97 -16.26
N ASP A 415 -13.26 17.08 -17.25
CA ASP A 415 -14.06 17.11 -18.49
C ASP A 415 -15.41 16.37 -18.37
N SER A 416 -15.70 15.74 -17.22
CA SER A 416 -16.86 14.87 -16.98
C SER A 416 -18.07 15.56 -16.35
#